data_AF-A0A482DD14-F1
#
_entry.id   AF-A0A482DD14-F1
#
_cell.length_a   1.000
_cell.length_b   1.000
_cell.length_c   1.000
_cell.angle_alpha   90.00
_cell.angle_beta   90.00
_cell.angle_gamma   90.00
#
_symmetry.space_group_name_H-M   'P 1'
#
loop_
_entity.id
_entity.type
_entity.pdbx_description
1 polymer ?
#
loop_
_entity_poly.entity_id
_entity_poly.type
_entity_poly.pdbx_seq_one_letter_code
_entity_poly.pdbx_strand_id
1 'polypeptide(L)' 'LEHLKSHSGKSSGGTKEKKHPCDHCDRRFYTRKDVRRHMVVHTGRKDFLCQYCAQRFGRKDHLT' A
#
# COMPACT_ATOMS: atom_id res chain seq x y z
N LEU A 1 -12.65 -30.91 -16.15
CA LEU A 1 -13.13 -30.03 -15.05
C LEU A 1 -12.66 -30.75 -13.80
N GLU A 2 -11.50 -30.44 -13.21
CA GLU A 2 -11.33 -29.40 -12.19
C GLU A 2 -9.83 -29.02 -12.13
N HIS A 3 -9.46 -27.95 -12.82
CA HIS A 3 -8.11 -27.39 -12.77
C HIS A 3 -8.16 -26.05 -12.04
N LEU A 4 -8.27 -26.09 -10.72
CA LEU A 4 -7.92 -24.97 -9.84
C LEU A 4 -7.54 -25.53 -8.46
N LYS A 5 -6.38 -26.18 -8.41
CA LYS A 5 -5.70 -26.37 -7.13
C LYS A 5 -5.30 -24.98 -6.62
N SER A 6 -6.05 -24.56 -5.61
CA SER A 6 -5.90 -23.37 -4.80
C SER A 6 -4.45 -22.96 -4.56
N HIS A 7 -3.99 -21.91 -5.24
CA HIS A 7 -2.85 -21.11 -4.78
C HIS A 7 -3.30 -20.10 -3.72
N SER A 8 -3.86 -20.59 -2.61
CA SER A 8 -4.02 -19.75 -1.42
C SER A 8 -3.69 -20.55 -0.17
N GLY A 9 -2.47 -21.08 -0.16
CA GLY A 9 -1.86 -21.62 1.04
C GLY A 9 -1.55 -20.51 2.03
N LYS A 10 -2.19 -20.63 3.21
CA LYS A 10 -1.71 -20.22 4.54
C LYS A 10 -1.99 -18.77 4.98
N SER A 11 -3.23 -18.49 5.37
CA SER A 11 -3.47 -17.57 6.50
C SER A 11 -3.30 -18.36 7.79
N SER A 12 -2.04 -18.63 8.16
CA SER A 12 -1.70 -19.23 9.44
C SER A 12 -1.81 -18.20 10.56
N GLY A 13 -2.68 -18.48 11.52
CA GLY A 13 -2.46 -18.21 12.94
C GLY A 13 -2.36 -16.74 13.36
N GLY A 14 -3.51 -16.15 13.72
CA GLY A 14 -3.64 -15.03 14.66
C GLY A 14 -2.77 -13.80 14.40
N THR A 15 -3.32 -12.80 13.70
CA THR A 15 -3.07 -11.34 13.87
C THR A 15 -3.53 -10.60 12.62
N LYS A 16 -4.53 -9.71 12.78
CA LYS A 16 -5.11 -8.76 11.79
C LYS A 16 -5.02 -9.19 10.30
N GLU A 17 -6.10 -9.60 9.68
CA GLU A 17 -6.09 -9.77 8.23
C GLU A 17 -5.86 -8.43 7.49
N LYS A 18 -5.03 -8.44 6.45
CA LYS A 18 -4.82 -7.29 5.55
C LYS A 18 -6.06 -7.11 4.67
N LYS A 19 -7.04 -6.33 5.17
CA LYS A 19 -8.35 -6.15 4.53
C LYS A 19 -8.36 -5.23 3.31
N HIS A 20 -7.32 -4.43 3.09
CA HIS A 20 -7.33 -3.39 2.07
C HIS A 20 -6.35 -3.69 0.94
N PRO A 21 -6.80 -4.24 -0.20
CA PRO A 21 -5.96 -4.47 -1.37
C PRO A 21 -5.60 -3.16 -2.08
N CYS A 22 -4.53 -3.19 -2.87
CA CYS A 22 -4.20 -2.15 -3.84
C CYS A 22 -4.82 -2.51 -5.20
N ASP A 23 -5.37 -1.53 -5.91
CA ASP A 23 -5.99 -1.76 -7.22
C ASP A 23 -4.98 -1.90 -8.37
N HIS A 24 -3.70 -1.58 -8.13
CA HIS A 24 -2.64 -1.62 -9.15
C HIS A 24 -1.64 -2.76 -8.95
N CYS A 25 -1.68 -3.48 -7.83
CA CYS A 25 -0.80 -4.62 -7.56
C CYS A 25 -1.37 -5.54 -6.48
N ASP A 26 -0.82 -6.76 -6.34
CA ASP A 26 -1.29 -7.75 -5.36
C ASP A 26 -0.98 -7.43 -3.88
N ARG A 27 -0.52 -6.22 -3.57
CA ARG A 27 -0.23 -5.82 -2.18
C ARG A 27 -1.52 -5.55 -1.41
N ARG A 28 -1.56 -6.07 -0.18
CA ARG A 28 -2.65 -5.83 0.77
C ARG A 28 -2.11 -5.13 2.02
N PHE A 29 -2.95 -4.27 2.61
CA PHE A 29 -2.62 -3.43 3.76
C PHE A 29 -3.68 -3.57 4.85
N TYR A 30 -3.28 -3.21 6.08
CA TYR A 30 -4.15 -3.30 7.25
C TYR A 30 -5.13 -2.14 7.37
N THR A 31 -4.81 -0.98 6.77
CA THR A 31 -5.67 0.21 6.80
C THR A 31 -5.77 0.87 5.43
N ARG A 32 -6.86 1.62 5.18
CA ARG A 32 -6.96 2.45 3.96
C ARG A 32 -5.91 3.57 3.89
N LYS A 33 -5.44 4.07 5.05
CA LYS A 33 -4.37 5.08 5.11
C LYS A 33 -3.07 4.54 4.51
N ASP A 34 -2.77 3.26 4.77
CA ASP A 34 -1.61 2.58 4.21
C ASP A 34 -1.73 2.38 2.69
N VAL A 35 -2.91 2.00 2.20
CA VAL A 35 -3.16 1.93 0.74
C VAL A 35 -2.94 3.30 0.10
N ARG A 36 -3.56 4.36 0.63
CA ARG A 36 -3.40 5.73 0.10
C ARG A 36 -1.92 6.15 0.05
N ARG A 37 -1.18 5.89 1.13
CA ARG A 37 0.26 6.16 1.20
C ARG A 37 1.04 5.34 0.18
N HIS A 38 0.65 4.10 -0.06
CA HIS A 38 1.28 3.25 -1.06
C HIS A 38 1.03 3.76 -2.49
N MET A 39 -0.16 4.33 -2.78
CA MET A 39 -0.51 4.81 -4.13
C MET A 39 0.45 5.85 -4.72
N VAL A 40 1.29 6.50 -3.92
CA VAL A 40 2.37 7.36 -4.45
C VAL A 40 3.33 6.62 -5.38
N VAL A 41 3.52 5.31 -5.19
CA VAL A 41 4.42 4.52 -6.06
C VAL A 41 3.83 4.28 -7.45
N HIS A 42 2.50 4.27 -7.56
CA HIS A 42 1.80 4.07 -8.83
C HIS A 42 1.50 5.40 -9.52
N THR A 43 1.05 6.39 -8.75
CA THR A 43 0.58 7.68 -9.29
C THR A 43 1.69 8.73 -9.39
N GLY A 44 2.82 8.53 -8.71
CA GLY A 44 3.88 9.54 -8.58
C GLY A 44 3.43 10.81 -7.82
N ARG A 45 2.19 10.86 -7.30
CA ARG A 45 1.64 12.04 -6.61
C ARG A 45 2.32 12.20 -5.26
N LYS A 46 3.26 13.14 -5.24
CA LYS A 46 3.95 13.56 -4.03
C LYS A 46 3.27 14.83 -3.50
N ASP A 47 2.28 14.62 -2.65
CA ASP A 47 1.41 15.68 -2.12
C ASP A 47 2.08 16.53 -1.02
N PHE A 48 3.25 16.11 -0.50
CA PHE A 48 3.95 16.82 0.57
C PHE A 48 5.10 17.64 0.01
N LEU A 49 4.97 18.97 -0.03
CA LEU A 49 6.00 19.89 -0.49
C LEU A 49 6.84 20.40 0.69
N CYS A 50 8.16 20.29 0.60
CA CYS A 50 9.06 21.01 1.49
C CYS A 50 9.15 22.47 1.09
N GLN A 51 8.82 23.37 2.01
CA GLN A 51 8.86 24.81 1.76
C GLN A 51 10.30 25.35 1.71
N TYR A 52 11.26 24.64 2.30
CA TYR A 52 12.66 25.07 2.33
C TYR A 52 13.45 24.63 1.08
N CYS A 53 13.21 23.43 0.56
CA CYS A 53 13.94 22.89 -0.60
C CYS A 53 13.07 22.65 -1.84
N ALA A 54 11.78 23.00 -1.80
CA ALA A 54 10.78 22.77 -2.85
C ALA A 54 10.64 21.30 -3.32
N GLN A 55 11.22 20.35 -2.59
CA GLN A 55 11.16 18.94 -2.93
C GLN A 55 9.81 18.34 -2.52
N ARG A 56 9.25 17.50 -3.40
CA ARG A 56 8.00 16.79 -3.13
C ARG A 56 8.27 15.40 -2.57
N PHE A 57 7.51 15.02 -1.56
CA PHE A 57 7.54 13.74 -0.87
C PHE A 57 6.16 13.06 -0.92
N GLY A 58 6.16 11.73 -0.88
CA GLY A 58 4.93 10.93 -0.81
C GLY A 58 4.36 10.77 0.59
N ARG A 59 5.06 11.28 1.61
CA ARG A 59 4.74 11.08 3.03
C ARG A 59 5.09 12.31 3.85
N LYS A 60 4.26 12.61 4.85
CA LYS A 60 4.50 13.71 5.80
C LYS A 60 5.70 13.43 6.72
N ASP A 61 5.90 12.19 7.13
CA ASP A 61 7.03 11.78 7.98
C ASP A 61 8.39 11.93 7.31
N HIS A 62 8.43 12.00 5.98
CA HIS A 62 9.66 12.25 5.22
C HIS A 62 9.92 13.76 4.98
N LEU A 63 9.12 14.65 5.60
CA LEU A 63 9.23 16.10 5.46
C LEU A 63 9.99 16.77 6.63
N THR A 64 10.40 16.00 7.63
CA THR A 64 11.15 16.50 8.80
C THR A 64 12.53 16.99 8.42
#